data_AF-A0A8H6L6I2-F1
#
_entry.id   AF-A0A8H6L6I2-F1
#
_cell.length_a   1.000
_cell.length_b   1.000
_cell.length_c   1.000
_cell.angle_alpha   90.00
_cell.angle_beta   90.00
_cell.angle_gamma   90.00
#
_symmetry.space_group_name_H-M   'P 1'
#
loop_
_entity.id
_entity.type
_entity.pdbx_description
1 polymer ?
#
loop_
_entity_poly.entity_id
_entity_poly.type
_entity_poly.pdbx_seq_one_letter_code
_entity_poly.pdbx_strand_id
1 'polypeptide(L)'
;MGALSGMGRGIALALAREGVHVVCSDIKEECAQHGFEEDKHIPTHTVIANNGKTSAYQQCDMGNTAEKFTLIELTVKKFSKIDILINNAGV
;
A
#
# COMPACT_ATOMS: atom_id res chain seq x y z
N MET A 1 -2.88 -0.18 -3.55
CA MET A 1 -4.03 -1.10 -3.46
C MET A 1 -3.57 -2.53 -3.59
N GLY A 2 -4.06 -3.45 -2.76
CA GLY A 2 -3.65 -4.87 -2.83
C GLY A 2 -2.19 -5.07 -2.46
N ALA A 3 -1.67 -4.24 -1.55
CA ALA A 3 -0.25 -4.22 -1.20
C ALA A 3 0.12 -5.18 -0.08
N LEU A 4 -0.84 -5.91 0.51
CA LEU A 4 -0.62 -6.73 1.70
C LEU A 4 0.28 -7.95 1.44
N SER A 5 0.22 -8.54 0.23
CA SER A 5 1.00 -9.71 -0.15
C SER A 5 1.15 -9.84 -1.68
N GLY A 6 1.94 -10.80 -2.13
CA GLY A 6 2.10 -11.17 -3.53
C GLY A 6 2.66 -10.04 -4.39
N MET A 7 2.11 -9.89 -5.60
CA MET A 7 2.61 -8.92 -6.59
C MET A 7 2.50 -7.48 -6.09
N GLY A 8 1.41 -7.10 -5.42
CA GLY A 8 1.25 -5.73 -4.92
C GLY A 8 2.26 -5.37 -3.84
N ARG A 9 2.63 -6.33 -2.98
CA ARG A 9 3.73 -6.17 -2.03
C ARG A 9 5.08 -6.03 -2.74
N GLY A 10 5.37 -6.91 -3.70
CA GLY A 10 6.61 -6.85 -4.48
C GLY A 10 6.80 -5.51 -5.20
N ILE A 11 5.74 -5.00 -5.84
CA ILE A 11 5.77 -3.70 -6.52
C ILE A 11 5.97 -2.56 -5.52
N ALA A 12 5.26 -2.56 -4.39
CA ALA A 12 5.42 -1.54 -3.35
C ALA A 12 6.85 -1.49 -2.81
N LEU A 13 7.46 -2.65 -2.54
CA LEU A 13 8.86 -2.73 -2.09
C LEU A 13 9.84 -2.27 -3.16
N ALA A 14 9.61 -2.62 -4.43
CA ALA A 14 10.47 -2.18 -5.54
C ALA A 14 10.41 -0.65 -5.71
N LEU A 15 9.22 -0.06 -5.75
CA LEU A 15 9.05 1.40 -5.84
C LEU A 15 9.70 2.14 -4.66
N ALA A 16 9.53 1.63 -3.44
CA ALA A 16 10.17 2.21 -2.27
C ALA A 16 11.71 2.16 -2.32
N ARG A 17 12.29 1.11 -2.92
CA ARG A 17 13.74 1.02 -3.13
C ARG A 17 14.25 2.13 -4.06
N GLU A 18 13.50 2.46 -5.10
CA GLU A 18 13.75 3.59 -6.01
C GLU A 18 13.49 4.98 -5.38
N GLY A 19 13.10 5.04 -4.10
CA GLY A 19 12.90 6.30 -3.37
C GLY A 19 11.49 6.87 -3.48
N VAL A 20 10.56 6.14 -4.11
CA VAL A 20 9.16 6.55 -4.22
C VAL A 20 8.48 6.47 -2.84
N HIS A 21 7.64 7.46 -2.53
CA HIS A 21 6.79 7.42 -1.35
C HIS A 21 5.56 6.57 -1.63
N VAL A 22 5.32 5.55 -0.82
CA VAL A 22 4.30 4.53 -1.11
C VAL A 22 3.13 4.63 -0.13
N VAL A 23 1.92 4.81 -0.65
CA VAL A 23 0.68 4.61 0.12
C VAL A 23 0.15 3.21 -0.17
N CYS A 24 0.20 2.33 0.83
CA CYS A 24 -0.46 1.05 0.80
C CYS A 24 -1.94 1.24 1.15
N SER A 25 -2.82 0.57 0.41
CA SER A 25 -4.25 0.55 0.71
C SER A 25 -4.82 -0.83 0.48
N ASP A 26 -5.75 -1.22 1.34
CA ASP A 26 -6.48 -2.48 1.29
C ASP A 26 -7.77 -2.38 2.14
N ILE A 27 -8.63 -3.40 2.08
CA ILE A 27 -9.86 -3.46 2.88
C ILE A 27 -9.52 -3.62 4.37
N LYS A 28 -8.39 -4.25 4.69
CA LYS A 28 -7.90 -4.48 6.05
C LYS A 28 -6.39 -4.27 6.13
N GLU A 29 -5.90 -3.83 7.28
CA GLU A 29 -4.45 -3.61 7.46
C GLU A 29 -3.69 -4.92 7.68
N GLU A 30 -4.38 -5.94 8.19
CA GLU A 30 -3.77 -7.22 8.52
C GLU A 30 -3.18 -7.90 7.28
N CYS A 31 -2.07 -8.61 7.49
CA CYS A 31 -1.42 -9.31 6.41
C CYS A 31 -2.29 -10.46 5.87
N ALA A 32 -2.18 -10.74 4.57
CA ALA A 32 -2.84 -11.89 3.98
C ALA A 32 -2.30 -13.18 4.61
N GLN A 33 -3.20 -14.05 5.08
CA GLN A 33 -2.84 -15.31 5.75
C GLN A 33 -2.08 -16.30 4.83
N HIS A 34 -2.15 -16.09 3.51
CA HIS A 34 -1.61 -16.99 2.49
C HIS A 34 -0.44 -16.39 1.67
N GLY A 35 0.30 -15.44 2.23
CA GLY A 35 1.54 -14.93 1.61
C GLY A 35 2.65 -15.99 1.51
N PHE A 36 3.45 -15.90 0.45
CA PHE A 36 4.65 -16.74 0.25
C PHE A 36 5.92 -16.09 0.83
N GLU A 37 5.81 -14.86 1.32
CA GLU A 37 6.92 -14.07 1.84
C GLU A 37 7.31 -14.50 3.26
N GLU A 38 8.61 -14.43 3.59
CA GLU A 38 9.14 -14.80 4.92
C GLU A 38 8.60 -13.88 6.02
N ASP A 39 8.41 -12.60 5.70
CA ASP A 39 7.92 -11.55 6.58
C ASP A 39 6.43 -11.24 6.34
N LYS A 40 5.67 -12.24 5.86
CA LYS A 40 4.22 -12.15 5.62
C LYS A 40 3.37 -11.79 6.84
N HIS A 41 3.94 -11.75 8.03
CA HIS A 41 3.26 -11.31 9.25
C HIS A 41 3.40 -9.80 9.51
N ILE A 42 4.21 -9.11 8.71
CA ILE A 42 4.48 -7.68 8.83
C ILE A 42 3.80 -6.95 7.66
N PRO A 43 2.97 -5.92 7.92
CA PRO A 43 2.34 -5.14 6.86
C PRO A 43 3.39 -4.49 5.96
N THR A 44 3.11 -4.44 4.66
CA THR A 44 4.06 -3.93 3.66
C THR A 44 4.52 -2.51 3.95
N HIS A 45 3.63 -1.63 4.39
CA HIS A 45 4.01 -0.27 4.76
C HIS A 45 5.00 -0.25 5.93
N THR A 46 4.87 -1.14 6.91
CA THR A 46 5.80 -1.30 8.03
C THR A 46 7.15 -1.82 7.57
N VAL A 47 7.18 -2.79 6.64
CA VAL A 47 8.42 -3.27 6.03
C VAL A 47 9.16 -2.15 5.31
N ILE A 48 8.44 -1.33 4.55
CA ILE A 48 9.01 -0.17 3.87
C ILE A 48 9.59 0.83 4.89
N ALA A 49 8.85 1.13 5.96
CA ALA A 49 9.29 2.05 7.01
C ALA A 49 10.52 1.53 7.77
N ASN A 50 10.56 0.23 8.11
CA ASN A 50 11.69 -0.41 8.77
C ASN A 50 12.97 -0.38 7.92
N ASN A 51 12.83 -0.31 6.59
CA ASN A 51 13.94 -0.13 5.66
C ASN A 51 14.35 1.35 5.46
N GLY A 52 13.85 2.27 6.29
CA GLY A 52 14.18 3.69 6.25
C GLY A 52 13.56 4.45 5.07
N LYS A 53 12.51 3.89 4.45
CA LYS A 53 11.79 4.48 3.32
C LYS A 53 10.44 5.04 3.77
N THR A 54 9.89 5.96 2.98
CA THR A 54 8.63 6.63 3.32
C THR A 54 7.43 5.82 2.85
N SER A 55 6.57 5.46 3.79
CA SER A 55 5.31 4.78 3.50
C SER A 55 4.15 5.30 4.35
N ALA A 56 2.93 4.98 3.92
CA ALA A 56 1.73 5.14 4.72
C ALA A 56 0.76 3.98 4.42
N TYR A 57 -0.17 3.75 5.34
CA TYR A 57 -1.31 2.89 5.12
C TYR A 57 -2.60 3.69 5.22
N GLN A 58 -3.57 3.37 4.35
CA GLN A 58 -4.93 3.87 4.43
C GLN A 58 -5.88 2.76 4.00
N GLN A 59 -6.77 2.37 4.92
CA GLN A 59 -7.83 1.44 4.60
C GLN A 59 -8.72 2.02 3.49
N CYS A 60 -9.03 1.22 2.48
CA CYS A 60 -9.91 1.60 1.38
C CYS A 60 -10.50 0.35 0.73
N ASP A 61 -11.82 0.22 0.78
CA ASP A 61 -12.60 -0.62 -0.12
C ASP A 61 -12.81 0.09 -1.45
N MET A 62 -12.43 -0.57 -2.54
CA MET A 62 -12.54 -0.01 -3.89
C MET A 62 -13.94 -0.03 -4.48
N GLY A 63 -14.81 -0.86 -3.93
CA GLY A 63 -16.25 -0.77 -4.15
C GLY A 63 -16.84 0.51 -3.55
N ASN A 64 -16.21 1.10 -2.53
CA ASN A 64 -16.71 2.29 -1.85
C ASN A 64 -16.09 3.59 -2.41
N THR A 65 -16.92 4.40 -3.05
CA THR A 65 -16.50 5.69 -3.62
C THR A 65 -16.02 6.70 -2.58
N ALA A 66 -16.64 6.74 -1.38
CA ALA A 66 -16.23 7.70 -0.35
C ALA A 66 -14.83 7.37 0.20
N GLU A 67 -14.52 6.08 0.34
CA GLU A 67 -13.20 5.62 0.78
C GLU A 67 -12.10 5.92 -0.24
N LYS A 68 -12.42 5.80 -1.54
CA LYS A 68 -11.50 6.22 -2.62
C LYS A 68 -11.12 7.70 -2.53
N PHE A 69 -12.10 8.58 -2.30
CA PHE A 69 -11.81 10.01 -2.11
C PHE A 69 -10.96 10.26 -0.87
N THR A 70 -11.26 9.57 0.24
CA THR A 70 -10.48 9.67 1.48
C THR A 70 -9.03 9.23 1.26
N LEU A 71 -8.80 8.16 0.50
CA LEU A 71 -7.46 7.69 0.13
C LEU A 71 -6.68 8.73 -0.68
N ILE A 72 -7.33 9.34 -1.67
CA ILE A 72 -6.74 10.38 -2.51
C ILE A 72 -6.40 11.62 -1.67
N GLU A 73 -7.35 12.09 -0.86
CA GLU A 73 -7.16 13.26 0.00
C GLU A 73 -6.00 13.07 0.98
N LEU A 74 -5.91 11.91 1.63
CA LEU A 74 -4.79 11.58 2.50
C LEU A 74 -3.46 11.62 1.73
N THR A 75 -3.42 10.98 0.55
CA THR A 75 -2.21 10.87 -0.25
C THR A 75 -1.72 12.25 -0.70
N VAL A 76 -2.64 13.09 -1.18
CA VAL A 76 -2.34 14.48 -1.58
C VAL A 76 -1.95 15.33 -0.37
N LYS A 77 -2.62 15.19 0.77
CA LYS A 77 -2.27 15.94 1.98
C LYS A 77 -0.87 15.58 2.48
N LYS A 78 -0.46 14.31 2.34
CA LYS A 78 0.81 13.80 2.87
C LYS A 78 1.98 13.95 1.89
N PHE A 79 1.72 13.78 0.59
CA PHE A 79 2.75 13.70 -0.45
C PHE A 79 2.52 14.67 -1.61
N SER A 80 1.57 15.60 -1.47
CA SER A 80 1.21 16.68 -2.42
C SER A 80 0.60 16.24 -3.75
N LYS A 81 0.90 15.04 -4.24
CA LYS A 81 0.42 14.52 -5.52
C LYS A 81 0.36 13.00 -5.53
N ILE A 82 -0.27 12.46 -6.57
CA ILE A 82 -0.25 11.03 -6.91
C ILE A 82 0.40 10.91 -8.29
N ASP A 83 1.60 10.34 -8.34
CA ASP A 83 2.31 10.08 -9.61
C ASP A 83 1.94 8.73 -10.23
N ILE A 84 1.73 7.72 -9.38
CA ILE A 84 1.50 6.33 -9.80
C ILE A 84 0.32 5.78 -9.00
N LEU A 85 -0.69 5.27 -9.71
CA LEU A 85 -1.81 4.53 -9.11
C LEU A 85 -1.77 3.08 -9.60
N ILE A 86 -1.63 2.14 -8.68
CA ILE A 86 -1.65 0.70 -8.98
C ILE A 86 -2.99 0.14 -8.52
N ASN A 87 -3.83 -0.26 -9.47
CA ASN A 87 -5.08 -0.95 -9.20
C ASN A 87 -4.86 -2.48 -9.19
N ASN A 88 -4.33 -2.99 -8.08
CA ASN A 88 -4.08 -4.43 -7.87
C ASN A 88 -5.14 -5.08 -6.97
N ALA A 89 -6.37 -4.55 -6.91
CA ALA A 89 -7.47 -5.22 -6.23
C ALA A 89 -7.95 -6.38 -7.13
N GLY A 90 -7.56 -7.61 -6.78
CA GLY A 90 -8.19 -8.80 -7.34
C GLY A 90 -9.67 -8.83 -6.94
N VAL A 91 -10.52 -9.26 -7.87
CA VAL A 91 -11.94 -9.54 -7.60
C VAL A 91 -12.06 -10.70 -6.61
#